data_AF-A0A7X9DZY8-F1
#
_entry.id   AF-A0A7X9DZY8-F1
#
_cell.length_a   1.000
_cell.length_b   1.000
_cell.length_c   1.000
_cell.angle_alpha   90.00
_cell.angle_beta   90.00
_cell.angle_gamma   90.00
#
_symmetry.space_group_name_H-M   'P 1'
#
loop_
_entity.id
_entity.type
_entity.pdbx_description
1 polymer ?
#
loop_
_entity_poly.entity_id
_entity_poly.type
_entity_poly.pdbx_seq_one_letter_code
_entity_poly.pdbx_strand_id
1 'polypeptide(L)'
;LTLGMFSSSIINNLINFTELGIITKKLNIPVKLWHGFTLELALSVLTVSLGVFVYLFREKIINIITNISFTNYIKPSFYYDKLLEGTIKFAKNSTKALQSGYLRYYIIWIIATTVLIAGYTLFNFRNDIKLSISFNPTLLEIIITLIMIASTYIAIRAKSRLVSIIGVGVIGYLVAVIFLMYSAPDLAMTQFAVETLTVIIFVLVIYKLPKFIPYYSTRRRIRDFIVAGSGGLLMALLALIIISEPLTSELKNYFAENSLPLGKGKNIVNVILVDFRALDTMGEITVLAIAAIGVFALLKLRKKEEKE
;
A
#
# COMPACT_ATOMS: atom_id res chain seq x y z
N LEU A 1 5.37 -10.35 -65.29
CA LEU A 1 5.33 -10.28 -66.77
C LEU A 1 3.98 -10.74 -67.33
N THR A 2 3.52 -11.97 -67.05
CA THR A 2 2.22 -12.50 -67.50
C THR A 2 1.02 -11.62 -67.12
N LEU A 3 0.93 -11.19 -65.86
CA LEU A 3 -0.13 -10.27 -65.40
C LEU A 3 -0.09 -8.90 -66.09
N GLY A 4 1.10 -8.40 -66.41
CA GLY A 4 1.25 -7.15 -67.18
C GLY A 4 0.79 -7.32 -68.62
N MET A 5 1.25 -8.38 -69.30
CA MET A 5 0.94 -8.64 -70.71
C MET A 5 -0.55 -8.96 -70.96
N PHE A 6 -1.26 -9.53 -69.98
CA PHE A 6 -2.70 -9.84 -70.04
C PHE A 6 -3.55 -8.95 -69.11
N SER A 7 -3.17 -7.67 -68.95
CA SER A 7 -3.84 -6.73 -68.04
C SER A 7 -5.34 -6.57 -68.34
N SER A 8 -5.72 -6.61 -69.62
CA SER A 8 -7.09 -6.37 -70.06
C SER A 8 -8.09 -7.45 -69.61
N SER A 9 -7.64 -8.72 -69.50
CA SER A 9 -8.52 -9.86 -69.26
C SER A 9 -8.58 -10.26 -67.78
N ILE A 10 -7.45 -10.15 -67.07
CA ILE A 10 -7.34 -10.61 -65.68
C ILE A 10 -7.44 -9.43 -64.71
N ILE A 11 -6.66 -8.37 -64.95
CA ILE A 11 -6.53 -7.25 -64.01
C ILE A 11 -7.78 -6.38 -64.02
N ASN A 12 -8.32 -6.03 -65.20
CA ASN A 12 -9.53 -5.20 -65.28
C ASN A 12 -10.73 -5.84 -64.59
N ASN A 13 -10.89 -7.16 -64.68
CA ASN A 13 -11.99 -7.86 -64.01
C ASN A 13 -11.83 -7.82 -62.49
N LEU A 14 -10.63 -8.11 -61.97
CA LEU A 14 -10.34 -8.03 -60.53
C LEU A 14 -10.51 -6.62 -59.98
N ILE A 15 -10.01 -5.60 -60.71
CA ILE A 15 -10.15 -4.19 -60.31
C ILE A 15 -11.63 -3.78 -60.31
N ASN A 16 -12.41 -4.18 -61.31
CA ASN A 16 -13.83 -3.85 -61.34
C ASN A 16 -14.60 -4.46 -60.16
N PHE A 17 -14.24 -5.67 -59.72
CA PHE A 17 -14.83 -6.27 -58.51
C PHE A 17 -14.40 -5.55 -57.23
N THR A 18 -13.13 -5.14 -57.10
CA THR A 18 -12.68 -4.40 -55.91
C THR A 18 -13.19 -2.96 -55.88
N GLU A 19 -13.32 -2.29 -57.02
CA GLU A 19 -13.93 -0.96 -57.15
C GLU A 19 -15.38 -0.97 -56.67
N LEU A 20 -16.16 -1.98 -57.08
CA LEU A 20 -17.53 -2.17 -56.62
C LEU A 20 -17.59 -2.50 -55.11
N GLY A 21 -16.60 -3.22 -54.58
CA GLY A 21 -16.56 -3.60 -53.16
C GLY A 21 -16.12 -2.49 -52.21
N ILE A 22 -15.21 -1.60 -52.62
CA ILE A 22 -14.63 -0.55 -51.77
C ILE A 22 -15.31 0.82 -51.99
N ILE A 23 -15.52 1.20 -53.26
CA ILE A 23 -15.97 2.55 -53.64
C ILE A 23 -17.43 2.55 -54.11
N THR A 24 -18.01 1.38 -54.39
CA THR A 24 -19.42 1.21 -54.83
C THR A 24 -19.73 1.96 -56.13
N LYS A 25 -18.73 2.24 -56.96
CA LYS A 25 -18.86 2.85 -58.28
C LYS A 25 -17.82 2.26 -59.23
N LYS A 26 -18.23 1.91 -60.45
CA LYS A 26 -17.28 1.52 -61.51
C LYS A 26 -16.58 2.77 -62.02
N LEU A 27 -15.28 2.86 -61.81
CA LEU A 27 -14.45 3.95 -62.31
C LEU A 27 -13.97 3.67 -63.75
N ASN A 28 -14.19 2.46 -64.27
CA ASN A 28 -13.89 2.04 -65.64
C ASN A 28 -12.49 2.51 -66.08
N ILE A 29 -11.49 2.32 -65.23
CA ILE A 29 -10.11 2.71 -65.51
C ILE A 29 -9.50 1.62 -66.41
N PRO A 30 -9.32 1.85 -67.72
CA PRO A 30 -8.83 0.79 -68.60
C PRO A 30 -7.32 0.61 -68.39
N VAL A 31 -6.90 -0.51 -67.80
CA VAL A 31 -5.46 -0.81 -67.66
C VAL A 31 -4.91 -1.26 -69.02
N LYS A 32 -4.42 -0.32 -69.82
CA LYS A 32 -3.72 -0.60 -71.08
C LYS A 32 -2.21 -0.71 -70.85
N LEU A 33 -1.54 -1.53 -71.65
CA LEU A 33 -0.07 -1.64 -71.61
C LEU A 33 0.64 -0.41 -72.18
N TRP A 34 -0.01 0.25 -73.14
CA TRP A 34 0.52 1.42 -73.83
C TRP A 34 -0.55 2.50 -73.85
N HIS A 35 -0.26 3.61 -73.18
CA HIS A 35 -1.15 4.77 -73.10
C HIS A 35 -0.69 5.92 -74.03
N GLY A 36 0.40 5.74 -74.79
CA GLY A 36 1.05 6.78 -75.57
C GLY A 36 2.11 7.56 -74.77
N PHE A 37 2.61 8.67 -75.33
CA PHE A 37 3.50 9.58 -74.62
C PHE A 37 2.69 10.44 -73.64
N THR A 38 2.46 9.92 -72.45
CA THR A 38 1.74 10.61 -71.39
C THR A 38 2.69 11.15 -70.30
N LEU A 39 2.19 12.06 -69.46
CA LEU A 39 2.94 12.61 -68.33
C LEU A 39 3.41 11.50 -67.38
N GLU A 40 2.60 10.47 -67.17
CA GLU A 40 2.90 9.33 -66.30
C GLU A 40 4.09 8.53 -66.83
N LEU A 41 4.17 8.34 -68.15
CA LEU A 41 5.33 7.68 -68.78
C LEU A 41 6.59 8.54 -68.62
N ALA A 42 6.49 9.86 -68.80
CA ALA A 42 7.60 10.77 -68.57
C ALA A 42 8.09 10.75 -67.11
N LEU A 43 7.18 10.76 -66.12
CA LEU A 43 7.51 10.64 -64.69
C LEU A 43 8.10 9.28 -64.34
N SER A 44 7.64 8.19 -64.97
CA SER A 44 8.22 6.86 -64.80
C SER A 44 9.65 6.79 -65.35
N VAL A 45 9.88 7.29 -66.57
CA VAL A 45 11.22 7.40 -67.16
C VAL A 45 12.12 8.27 -66.29
N LEU A 46 11.62 9.39 -65.76
CA LEU A 46 12.36 10.27 -64.85
C LEU A 46 12.71 9.55 -63.54
N THR A 47 11.78 8.77 -62.98
CA THR A 47 12.01 7.99 -61.75
C THR A 47 13.06 6.89 -61.96
N VAL A 48 12.99 6.18 -63.08
CA VAL A 48 14.00 5.18 -63.46
C VAL A 48 15.35 5.86 -63.68
N SER A 49 15.38 6.98 -64.39
CA SER A 49 16.60 7.77 -64.64
C SER A 49 17.23 8.27 -63.33
N LEU A 50 16.42 8.78 -62.40
CA LEU A 50 16.87 9.17 -61.06
C LEU A 50 17.37 7.98 -60.26
N GLY A 51 16.69 6.83 -60.33
CA GLY A 51 17.12 5.60 -59.67
C GLY A 51 18.48 5.10 -60.20
N VAL A 52 18.66 5.13 -61.52
CA VAL A 52 19.94 4.79 -62.17
C VAL A 52 21.03 5.78 -61.75
N PHE A 53 20.73 7.08 -61.74
CA PHE A 53 21.65 8.12 -61.26
C PHE A 53 22.08 7.84 -59.81
N VAL A 54 21.14 7.59 -58.90
CA VAL A 54 21.44 7.25 -57.50
C VAL A 54 22.27 5.97 -57.41
N TYR A 55 22.00 4.96 -58.23
CA TYR A 55 22.74 3.70 -58.24
C TYR A 55 24.19 3.84 -58.73
N LEU A 56 24.42 4.66 -59.76
CA LEU A 56 25.75 4.95 -60.29
C LEU A 56 26.60 5.75 -59.30
N PHE A 57 25.98 6.70 -58.59
CA PHE A 57 26.64 7.53 -57.57
C PHE A 57 26.48 6.99 -56.13
N ARG A 58 26.08 5.73 -55.97
CA ARG A 58 25.69 5.16 -54.68
C ARG A 58 26.75 5.32 -53.60
N GLU A 59 28.03 5.16 -53.89
CA GLU A 59 29.07 5.22 -52.86
C GLU A 59 29.25 6.63 -52.30
N LYS A 60 29.17 7.65 -53.17
CA LYS A 60 29.19 9.06 -52.73
C LYS A 60 27.94 9.41 -51.95
N ILE A 61 26.77 8.97 -52.43
CA ILE A 61 25.48 9.24 -51.78
C ILE A 61 25.40 8.55 -50.42
N ILE A 62 25.81 7.28 -50.33
CA ILE A 62 25.86 6.53 -49.08
C ILE A 62 26.82 7.22 -48.11
N ASN A 63 28.03 7.59 -48.52
CA ASN A 63 28.97 8.29 -47.63
C ASN A 63 28.42 9.63 -47.11
N ILE A 64 27.70 10.38 -47.95
CA ILE A 64 27.02 11.62 -47.54
C ILE A 64 25.90 11.29 -46.53
N ILE A 65 25.05 10.32 -46.83
CA ILE A 65 23.91 9.93 -45.98
C ILE A 65 24.38 9.30 -44.66
N THR A 66 25.49 8.55 -44.63
CA THR A 66 26.03 7.96 -43.40
C THR A 66 26.71 9.01 -42.51
N ASN A 67 27.31 10.04 -43.11
CA ASN A 67 27.85 11.19 -42.37
C ASN A 67 26.75 12.12 -41.85
N ILE A 68 25.63 12.20 -42.56
CA ILE A 68 24.39 12.76 -42.04
C ILE A 68 23.83 11.73 -41.06
N SER A 69 24.30 11.77 -39.82
CA SER A 69 23.65 11.03 -38.75
C SER A 69 22.20 11.50 -38.69
N PHE A 70 21.30 10.80 -39.39
CA PHE A 70 19.87 10.84 -39.10
C PHE A 70 19.79 10.47 -37.63
N THR A 71 19.63 11.51 -36.81
CA THR A 71 19.79 11.41 -35.38
C THR A 71 18.87 10.30 -34.88
N ASN A 72 19.35 9.51 -33.91
CA ASN A 72 18.59 8.36 -33.39
C ASN A 72 17.16 8.73 -32.96
N TYR A 73 16.88 10.01 -32.71
CA TYR A 73 15.56 10.58 -32.45
C TYR A 73 14.53 10.44 -33.58
N ILE A 74 14.92 10.17 -34.83
CA ILE A 74 13.94 9.98 -35.92
C ILE A 74 13.46 8.52 -35.99
N LYS A 75 14.21 7.58 -35.41
CA LYS A 75 13.88 6.15 -35.44
C LYS A 75 12.82 5.84 -34.36
N PRO A 76 11.64 5.29 -34.71
CA PRO A 76 10.64 4.89 -33.71
C PRO A 76 11.17 3.87 -32.69
N SER A 77 12.13 3.02 -33.09
CA SER A 77 12.78 2.04 -32.22
C SER A 77 13.47 2.69 -31.01
N PHE A 78 14.06 3.88 -31.18
CA PHE A 78 14.71 4.60 -30.09
C PHE A 78 13.74 4.95 -28.96
N TYR A 79 12.53 5.41 -29.31
CA TYR A 79 11.51 5.74 -28.32
C TYR A 79 10.93 4.49 -27.65
N TYR A 80 10.74 3.41 -28.42
CA TYR A 80 10.29 2.13 -27.88
C TYR A 80 11.28 1.57 -26.84
N ASP A 81 12.57 1.55 -27.17
CA ASP A 81 13.63 1.10 -26.27
C ASP A 81 13.72 1.97 -25.01
N LYS A 82 13.59 3.30 -25.17
CA LYS A 82 13.57 4.24 -24.03
C LYS A 82 12.36 4.04 -23.12
N LEU A 83 11.18 3.78 -23.69
CA LEU A 83 9.99 3.47 -22.91
C LEU A 83 10.17 2.17 -22.12
N LEU A 84 10.66 1.10 -22.76
CA LEU A 84 10.95 -0.16 -22.07
C LEU A 84 11.96 0.01 -20.94
N GLU A 85 13.07 0.70 -21.20
CA GLU A 85 14.08 1.01 -20.18
C GLU A 85 13.46 1.80 -19.02
N GLY A 86 12.63 2.81 -19.35
CA GLY A 86 11.89 3.61 -18.39
C GLY A 86 10.95 2.77 -17.52
N THR A 87 10.16 1.88 -18.13
CA THR A 87 9.24 0.98 -17.42
C THR A 87 9.98 0.02 -16.48
N ILE A 88 11.08 -0.57 -16.93
CA ILE A 88 11.89 -1.47 -16.10
C ILE A 88 12.51 -0.70 -14.91
N LYS A 89 13.03 0.51 -15.17
CA LYS A 89 13.59 1.36 -14.12
C LYS A 89 12.52 1.80 -13.11
N PHE A 90 11.33 2.16 -13.59
CA PHE A 90 10.19 2.48 -12.75
C PHE A 90 9.78 1.30 -11.89
N ALA A 91 9.63 0.10 -12.47
CA ALA A 91 9.28 -1.11 -11.74
C ALA A 91 10.30 -1.44 -10.64
N LYS A 92 11.61 -1.36 -10.97
CA LYS A 92 12.69 -1.57 -9.99
C LYS A 92 12.64 -0.54 -8.86
N ASN A 93 12.41 0.72 -9.18
CA ASN A 93 12.35 1.79 -8.17
C ASN A 93 11.11 1.66 -7.27
N SER A 94 9.93 1.38 -7.84
CA SER A 94 8.70 1.11 -7.09
C SER A 94 8.87 -0.09 -6.17
N THR A 95 9.48 -1.17 -6.66
CA THR A 95 9.78 -2.36 -5.85
C THR A 95 10.71 -2.03 -4.69
N LYS A 96 11.80 -1.28 -4.92
CA LYS A 96 12.71 -0.86 -3.84
C LYS A 96 12.03 0.04 -2.80
N ALA A 97 11.08 0.88 -3.22
CA ALA A 97 10.36 1.78 -2.31
C ALA A 97 9.32 1.05 -1.45
N LEU A 98 8.60 0.09 -2.04
CA LEU A 98 7.55 -0.67 -1.35
C LEU A 98 8.12 -1.89 -0.62
N GLN A 99 8.91 -2.71 -1.30
CA GLN A 99 9.51 -3.94 -0.79
C GLN A 99 10.95 -3.74 -0.31
N SER A 100 11.14 -2.78 0.60
CA SER A 100 12.47 -2.44 1.11
C SER A 100 13.12 -3.52 1.99
N GLY A 101 12.36 -4.54 2.42
CA GLY A 101 12.80 -5.60 3.33
C GLY A 101 12.85 -5.21 4.82
N TYR A 102 12.77 -3.92 5.14
CA TYR A 102 12.79 -3.45 6.53
C TYR A 102 11.38 -3.16 7.06
N LEU A 103 11.00 -3.84 8.16
CA LEU A 103 9.70 -3.67 8.84
C LEU A 103 9.32 -2.20 9.07
N ARG A 104 10.29 -1.35 9.40
CA ARG A 104 10.09 0.07 9.66
C ARG A 104 9.41 0.81 8.50
N TYR A 105 9.82 0.57 7.25
CA TYR A 105 9.24 1.29 6.12
C TYR A 105 7.82 0.82 5.84
N TYR A 106 7.53 -0.47 6.02
CA TYR A 106 6.17 -0.99 5.92
C TYR A 106 5.25 -0.35 6.97
N ILE A 107 5.69 -0.22 8.23
CA ILE A 107 4.93 0.47 9.28
C ILE A 107 4.70 1.95 8.91
N ILE A 108 5.72 2.64 8.38
CA ILE A 108 5.57 4.04 7.92
C ILE A 108 4.51 4.13 6.82
N TRP A 109 4.53 3.23 5.83
CA TRP A 109 3.52 3.21 4.77
C TRP A 109 2.12 2.93 5.30
N ILE A 110 1.95 2.00 6.24
CA ILE A 110 0.66 1.70 6.87
C ILE A 110 0.13 2.95 7.59
N ILE A 111 0.94 3.58 8.46
CA ILE A 111 0.50 4.77 9.19
C ILE A 111 0.22 5.93 8.22
N ALA A 112 1.10 6.17 7.25
CA ALA A 112 0.94 7.25 6.28
C ALA A 112 -0.32 7.07 5.43
N THR A 113 -0.59 5.87 4.94
CA THR A 113 -1.79 5.59 4.14
C THR A 113 -3.06 5.71 4.97
N THR A 114 -3.09 5.20 6.21
CA THR A 114 -4.20 5.39 7.14
C THR A 114 -4.46 6.88 7.41
N VAL A 115 -3.41 7.65 7.71
CA VAL A 115 -3.52 9.10 7.93
C VAL A 115 -4.00 9.83 6.69
N LEU A 116 -3.51 9.47 5.49
CA LEU A 116 -3.94 10.10 4.25
C LEU A 116 -5.41 9.80 3.95
N ILE A 117 -5.82 8.53 4.02
CA ILE A 117 -7.18 8.12 3.68
C ILE A 117 -8.18 8.64 4.73
N ALA A 118 -7.96 8.34 6.01
CA ALA A 118 -8.86 8.77 7.08
C ALA A 118 -8.82 10.29 7.29
N GLY A 119 -7.65 10.91 7.13
CA GLY A 119 -7.52 12.36 7.17
C GLY A 119 -8.23 13.04 6.01
N TYR A 120 -8.17 12.48 4.80
CA TYR A 120 -8.92 12.98 3.65
C TYR A 120 -10.43 12.86 3.86
N THR A 121 -10.92 11.74 4.41
CA THR A 121 -12.34 11.60 4.73
C THR A 121 -12.77 12.60 5.80
N LEU A 122 -12.00 12.77 6.89
CA LEU A 122 -12.28 13.75 7.92
C LEU A 122 -12.30 15.18 7.35
N PHE A 123 -11.39 15.50 6.44
CA PHE A 123 -11.36 16.80 5.78
C PHE A 123 -12.59 17.05 4.91
N ASN A 124 -13.07 16.04 4.19
CA ASN A 124 -14.28 16.15 3.37
C ASN A 124 -15.55 16.35 4.22
N PHE A 125 -15.69 15.61 5.32
CA PHE A 125 -16.84 15.68 6.21
C PHE A 125 -16.69 16.70 7.36
N ARG A 126 -15.67 17.55 7.33
CA ARG A 126 -15.35 18.47 8.45
C ARG A 126 -16.49 19.39 8.88
N ASN A 127 -17.43 19.72 7.98
CA ASN A 127 -18.55 20.59 8.27
C ASN A 127 -19.69 19.88 9.02
N ASP A 128 -19.78 18.55 8.89
CA ASP A 128 -20.80 17.73 9.55
C ASP A 128 -20.36 17.30 10.96
N ILE A 129 -19.06 17.39 11.25
CA ILE A 129 -18.48 17.04 12.54
C ILE A 129 -18.85 18.10 13.58
N LYS A 130 -19.68 17.73 14.55
CA LYS A 130 -20.00 18.55 15.71
C LYS A 130 -19.16 18.08 16.91
N LEU A 131 -18.13 18.85 17.24
CA LEU A 131 -17.32 18.60 18.44
C LEU A 131 -17.99 19.26 19.65
N SER A 132 -18.63 18.46 20.51
CA SER A 132 -19.17 18.91 21.79
C SER A 132 -18.25 18.44 22.91
N ILE A 133 -17.22 19.22 23.21
CA ILE A 133 -16.20 18.84 24.18
C ILE A 133 -16.52 19.47 25.53
N SER A 134 -17.06 18.68 26.46
CA SER A 134 -17.21 19.09 27.85
C SER A 134 -16.00 18.64 28.67
N PHE A 135 -15.12 19.57 29.05
CA PHE A 135 -13.94 19.29 29.86
C PHE A 135 -14.23 19.55 31.34
N ASN A 136 -14.54 18.50 32.10
CA ASN A 136 -14.61 18.54 33.57
C ASN A 136 -13.84 17.36 34.17
N PRO A 137 -12.49 17.30 34.00
CA PRO A 137 -11.71 16.19 34.50
C PRO A 137 -11.63 16.21 36.02
N THR A 138 -11.71 15.03 36.63
CA THR A 138 -11.43 14.86 38.05
C THR A 138 -9.93 15.00 38.33
N LEU A 139 -9.56 15.37 39.57
CA LEU A 139 -8.16 15.51 39.97
C LEU A 139 -7.37 14.21 39.77
N LEU A 140 -8.00 13.05 39.99
CA LEU A 140 -7.39 11.74 39.75
C LEU A 140 -7.11 11.49 38.27
N GLU A 141 -8.04 11.84 37.36
CA GLU A 141 -7.83 11.70 35.91
C GLU A 141 -6.69 12.56 35.40
N ILE A 142 -6.55 13.78 35.94
CA ILE A 142 -5.43 14.68 35.61
C ILE A 142 -4.11 14.03 36.05
N ILE A 143 -4.03 13.54 37.29
CA ILE A 143 -2.83 12.90 37.83
C ILE A 143 -2.46 11.68 36.99
N ILE A 144 -3.41 10.79 36.71
CA ILE A 144 -3.18 9.59 35.89
C ILE A 144 -2.67 9.98 34.50
N THR A 145 -3.30 10.97 33.87
CA THR A 145 -2.89 11.47 32.54
C THR A 145 -1.47 12.02 32.55
N LEU A 146 -1.10 12.82 33.56
CA LEU A 146 0.25 13.35 33.70
C LEU A 146 1.28 12.24 33.89
N ILE A 147 0.97 11.22 34.71
CA ILE A 147 1.87 10.07 34.88
C ILE A 147 1.98 9.27 33.58
N MET A 148 0.89 9.05 32.83
CA MET A 148 0.94 8.39 31.52
C MET A 148 1.84 9.15 30.53
N ILE A 149 1.72 10.48 30.47
CA ILE A 149 2.57 11.33 29.60
C ILE A 149 4.05 11.22 30.03
N ALA A 150 4.32 11.31 31.33
CA ALA A 150 5.67 11.18 31.87
C ALA A 150 6.29 9.80 31.58
N SER A 151 5.54 8.72 31.82
CA SER A 151 5.95 7.35 31.53
C SER A 151 6.21 7.12 30.04
N THR A 152 5.35 7.68 29.17
CA THR A 152 5.56 7.64 27.72
C THR A 152 6.85 8.35 27.32
N TYR A 153 7.09 9.55 27.86
CA TYR A 153 8.31 10.30 27.60
C TYR A 153 9.57 9.53 28.06
N ILE A 154 9.53 8.94 29.25
CA ILE A 154 10.61 8.09 29.78
C ILE A 154 10.82 6.88 28.87
N ALA A 155 9.76 6.19 28.47
CA ALA A 155 9.86 5.01 27.62
C ALA A 155 10.52 5.30 26.26
N ILE A 156 10.21 6.46 25.65
CA ILE A 156 10.78 6.91 24.37
C ILE A 156 12.24 7.36 24.52
N ARG A 157 12.61 7.97 25.65
CA ARG A 157 13.97 8.50 25.91
C ARG A 157 14.89 7.48 26.59
N ALA A 158 14.36 6.34 27.01
CA ALA A 158 15.09 5.31 27.73
C ALA A 158 16.37 4.89 26.98
N LYS A 159 17.49 4.91 27.69
CA LYS A 159 18.78 4.41 27.20
C LYS A 159 18.96 2.90 27.44
N SER A 160 18.03 2.29 28.18
CA SER A 160 18.01 0.85 28.49
C SER A 160 16.64 0.28 28.13
N ARG A 161 16.64 -0.93 27.55
CA ARG A 161 15.40 -1.63 27.19
C ARG A 161 14.53 -1.91 28.41
N LEU A 162 15.16 -2.23 29.55
CA LEU A 162 14.46 -2.48 30.81
C LEU A 162 13.71 -1.23 31.28
N VAL A 163 14.34 -0.05 31.21
CA VAL A 163 13.68 1.22 31.57
C VAL A 163 12.51 1.51 30.62
N SER A 164 12.67 1.22 29.32
CA SER A 164 11.59 1.39 28.35
C SER A 164 10.38 0.50 28.68
N ILE A 165 10.63 -0.77 29.01
CA ILE A 165 9.58 -1.72 29.38
C ILE A 165 8.89 -1.34 30.67
N ILE A 166 9.63 -0.94 31.70
CA ILE A 166 9.02 -0.46 32.94
C ILE A 166 8.14 0.76 32.64
N GLY A 167 8.60 1.70 31.80
CA GLY A 167 7.80 2.85 31.39
C GLY A 167 6.50 2.45 30.68
N VAL A 168 6.54 1.49 29.76
CA VAL A 168 5.34 0.92 29.12
C VAL A 168 4.46 0.20 30.14
N GLY A 169 5.06 -0.55 31.07
CA GLY A 169 4.36 -1.24 32.14
C GLY A 169 3.53 -0.29 33.01
N VAL A 170 4.12 0.82 33.43
CA VAL A 170 3.41 1.85 34.20
C VAL A 170 2.17 2.36 33.45
N ILE A 171 2.25 2.53 32.12
CA ILE A 171 1.09 2.92 31.31
C ILE A 171 0.00 1.84 31.39
N GLY A 172 0.37 0.56 31.25
CA GLY A 172 -0.57 -0.56 31.35
C GLY A 172 -1.27 -0.67 32.72
N TYR A 173 -0.54 -0.46 33.82
CA TYR A 173 -1.12 -0.40 35.16
C TYR A 173 -2.06 0.80 35.32
N LEU A 174 -1.74 1.97 34.75
CA LEU A 174 -2.63 3.13 34.79
C LEU A 174 -3.91 2.91 33.97
N VAL A 175 -3.83 2.20 32.85
CA VAL A 175 -5.02 1.76 32.09
C VAL A 175 -5.91 0.85 32.94
N ALA A 176 -5.34 -0.09 33.70
CA ALA A 176 -6.12 -0.92 34.62
C ALA A 176 -6.78 -0.09 35.75
N VAL A 177 -6.09 0.94 36.27
CA VAL A 177 -6.70 1.88 37.22
C VAL A 177 -7.85 2.66 36.58
N ILE A 178 -7.73 3.09 35.32
CA ILE A 178 -8.83 3.71 34.57
C ILE A 178 -10.02 2.74 34.49
N PHE A 179 -9.81 1.46 34.17
CA PHE A 179 -10.89 0.47 34.18
C PHE A 179 -11.59 0.35 35.54
N LEU A 180 -10.85 0.36 36.65
CA LEU A 180 -11.45 0.39 37.99
C LEU A 180 -12.29 1.65 38.23
N MET A 181 -11.78 2.83 37.83
CA MET A 181 -12.51 4.09 37.98
C MET A 181 -13.83 4.08 37.23
N TYR A 182 -13.88 3.44 36.07
CA TYR A 182 -15.07 3.31 35.24
C TYR A 182 -15.86 2.02 35.51
N SER A 183 -15.70 1.41 36.69
CA SER A 183 -16.47 0.25 37.15
C SER A 183 -16.37 -1.00 36.25
N ALA A 184 -15.21 -1.22 35.65
CA ALA A 184 -14.88 -2.41 34.86
C ALA A 184 -13.84 -3.29 35.59
N PRO A 185 -14.21 -3.94 36.71
CA PRO A 185 -13.27 -4.67 37.56
C PRO A 185 -12.66 -5.91 36.88
N ASP A 186 -13.44 -6.63 36.07
CA ASP A 186 -12.95 -7.81 35.35
C ASP A 186 -11.85 -7.44 34.36
N LEU A 187 -12.07 -6.36 33.57
CA LEU A 187 -11.08 -5.83 32.63
C LEU A 187 -9.82 -5.35 33.36
N ALA A 188 -9.97 -4.73 34.54
CA ALA A 188 -8.84 -4.29 35.33
C ALA A 188 -7.99 -5.47 35.83
N MET A 189 -8.63 -6.52 36.36
CA MET A 189 -7.95 -7.71 36.86
C MET A 189 -7.16 -8.41 35.74
N THR A 190 -7.77 -8.55 34.55
CA THR A 190 -7.09 -9.12 33.39
C THR A 190 -5.95 -8.23 32.92
N GLN A 191 -6.14 -6.90 32.90
CA GLN A 191 -5.10 -5.96 32.49
C GLN A 191 -3.90 -6.00 33.42
N PHE A 192 -4.10 -6.05 34.75
CA PHE A 192 -3.00 -6.22 35.70
C PHE A 192 -2.24 -7.53 35.48
N ALA A 193 -2.95 -8.64 35.28
CA ALA A 193 -2.33 -9.95 35.07
C ALA A 193 -1.52 -9.98 33.77
N VAL A 194 -2.11 -9.53 32.65
CA VAL A 194 -1.47 -9.50 31.34
C VAL A 194 -0.27 -8.54 31.33
N GLU A 195 -0.39 -7.37 31.94
CA GLU A 195 0.72 -6.42 32.03
C GLU A 195 1.89 -7.02 32.82
N THR A 196 1.61 -7.64 33.97
CA THR A 196 2.63 -8.31 34.78
C THR A 196 3.33 -9.41 33.98
N LEU A 197 2.57 -10.27 33.30
CA LEU A 197 3.10 -11.36 32.49
C LEU A 197 3.95 -10.83 31.32
N THR A 198 3.48 -9.78 30.66
CA THR A 198 4.16 -9.16 29.52
C THR A 198 5.50 -8.57 29.93
N VAL A 199 5.54 -7.83 31.05
CA VAL A 199 6.79 -7.30 31.62
C VAL A 199 7.75 -8.45 31.95
N ILE A 200 7.29 -9.52 32.61
CA ILE A 200 8.12 -10.69 32.94
C ILE A 200 8.71 -11.31 31.66
N ILE A 201 7.87 -11.61 30.66
CA ILE A 201 8.31 -12.21 29.40
C ILE A 201 9.34 -11.32 28.71
N PHE A 202 9.09 -10.01 28.61
CA PHE A 202 10.03 -9.09 27.97
C PHE A 202 11.37 -9.01 28.70
N VAL A 203 11.35 -8.98 30.05
CA VAL A 203 12.58 -8.99 30.86
C VAL A 203 13.38 -10.27 30.61
N LEU A 204 12.73 -11.44 30.59
CA LEU A 204 13.37 -12.73 30.30
C LEU A 204 14.00 -12.76 28.90
N VAL A 205 13.31 -12.21 27.90
CA VAL A 205 13.80 -12.15 26.52
C VAL A 205 15.00 -11.20 26.40
N ILE A 206 14.91 -10.00 26.99
CA ILE A 206 15.99 -9.00 26.89
C ILE A 206 17.26 -9.41 27.59
N TYR A 207 17.16 -10.20 28.66
CA TYR A 207 18.34 -10.74 29.33
C TYR A 207 19.23 -11.56 28.37
N LYS A 208 18.65 -12.12 27.30
CA LYS A 208 19.38 -12.88 26.27
C LYS A 208 19.84 -12.04 25.07
N LEU A 209 19.51 -10.75 25.01
CA LEU A 209 19.83 -9.88 23.87
C LEU A 209 21.11 -9.07 24.10
N PRO A 210 21.88 -8.76 23.04
CA PRO A 210 23.08 -7.94 23.17
C PRO A 210 22.75 -6.53 23.67
N LYS A 211 23.76 -5.88 24.28
CA LYS A 211 23.63 -4.53 24.83
C LYS A 211 22.99 -3.57 23.82
N PHE A 212 22.12 -2.70 24.32
CA PHE A 212 21.40 -1.73 23.50
C PHE A 212 22.36 -0.66 22.96
N ILE A 213 22.48 -0.55 21.63
CA ILE A 213 23.29 0.46 20.96
C ILE A 213 22.36 1.44 20.25
N PRO A 214 22.19 2.67 20.75
CA PRO A 214 21.29 3.66 20.17
C PRO A 214 21.95 4.33 18.94
N TYR A 215 21.82 3.75 17.75
CA TYR A 215 22.29 4.38 16.51
C TYR A 215 21.12 5.03 15.74
N TYR A 216 20.98 6.36 15.82
CA TYR A 216 19.96 7.09 15.08
C TYR A 216 20.49 8.41 14.52
N SER A 217 20.31 8.62 13.21
CA SER A 217 20.50 9.94 12.60
C SER A 217 19.34 10.88 12.95
N THR A 218 19.60 12.16 13.21
CA THR A 218 18.58 13.19 13.50
C THR A 218 17.44 13.21 12.47
N ARG A 219 17.76 13.07 11.18
CA ARG A 219 16.76 13.05 10.09
C ARG A 219 15.75 11.91 10.22
N ARG A 220 16.21 10.70 10.58
CA ARG A 220 15.32 9.55 10.81
C ARG A 220 14.40 9.80 12.00
N ARG A 221 14.92 10.40 13.07
CA ARG A 221 14.13 10.71 14.27
C ARG A 221 13.02 11.72 13.99
N ILE A 222 13.31 12.77 13.23
CA ILE A 222 12.30 13.77 12.84
C ILE A 222 11.20 13.12 11.99
N ARG A 223 11.58 12.32 10.98
CA ARG A 223 10.60 11.59 10.16
C ARG A 223 9.73 10.67 11.01
N ASP A 224 10.33 9.83 11.85
CA ASP A 224 9.61 8.86 12.67
C ASP A 224 8.70 9.59 13.69
N PHE A 225 9.11 10.76 14.19
CA PHE A 225 8.27 11.62 15.03
C PHE A 225 7.07 12.21 14.27
N ILE A 226 7.27 12.73 13.05
CA ILE A 226 6.18 13.26 12.23
C ILE A 226 5.15 12.17 11.93
N VAL A 227 5.60 10.97 11.55
CA VAL A 227 4.71 9.83 11.23
C VAL A 227 3.95 9.35 12.47
N ALA A 228 4.64 9.16 13.61
CA ALA A 228 3.99 8.75 14.85
C ALA A 228 3.03 9.83 15.37
N GLY A 229 3.44 11.11 15.30
CA GLY A 229 2.64 12.24 15.72
C GLY A 229 1.38 12.42 14.88
N SER A 230 1.45 12.26 13.55
CA SER A 230 0.28 12.34 12.69
C SER A 230 -0.70 11.19 12.92
N GLY A 231 -0.20 9.96 13.12
CA GLY A 231 -1.03 8.81 13.48
C GLY A 231 -1.71 8.98 14.84
N GLY A 232 -0.97 9.41 15.86
CA GLY A 232 -1.52 9.67 17.19
C GLY A 232 -2.56 10.79 17.19
N LEU A 233 -2.30 11.88 16.48
CA LEU A 233 -3.24 13.00 16.34
C LEU A 233 -4.52 12.58 15.61
N LEU A 234 -4.40 11.79 14.53
CA LEU A 234 -5.56 11.22 13.84
C LEU A 234 -6.42 10.39 14.80
N MET A 235 -5.82 9.45 15.54
CA MET A 235 -6.56 8.61 16.48
C MET A 235 -7.21 9.43 17.61
N ALA A 236 -6.53 10.45 18.12
CA ALA A 236 -7.09 11.36 19.11
C ALA A 236 -8.30 12.14 18.56
N LEU A 237 -8.21 12.66 17.33
CA LEU A 237 -9.34 13.33 16.68
C LEU A 237 -10.52 12.38 16.47
N LEU A 238 -10.27 11.17 15.97
CA LEU A 238 -11.31 10.16 15.79
C LEU A 238 -12.00 9.81 17.12
N ALA A 239 -11.23 9.62 18.19
CA ALA A 239 -11.78 9.37 19.51
C ALA A 239 -12.66 10.53 20.01
N LEU A 240 -12.21 11.78 19.84
CA LEU A 240 -12.98 12.98 20.22
C LEU A 240 -14.29 13.10 19.44
N ILE A 241 -14.27 12.76 18.15
CA ILE A 241 -15.47 12.76 17.30
C ILE A 241 -16.46 11.71 17.81
N ILE A 242 -16.01 10.47 18.04
CA ILE A 242 -16.87 9.38 18.51
C ILE A 242 -17.48 9.68 19.88
N ILE A 243 -16.71 10.28 20.79
CA ILE A 243 -17.19 10.63 22.15
C ILE A 243 -18.22 11.77 22.11
N SER A 244 -18.21 12.61 21.06
CA SER A 244 -19.17 13.70 20.89
C SER A 244 -20.54 13.22 20.39
N GLU A 245 -20.65 11.98 19.93
CA GLU A 245 -21.89 11.37 19.46
C GLU A 245 -22.62 10.62 20.59
N PRO A 246 -23.96 10.70 20.67
CA PRO A 246 -24.72 9.98 21.69
C PRO A 246 -24.66 8.47 21.45
N LEU A 247 -24.00 7.75 22.35
CA LEU A 247 -23.94 6.29 22.35
C LEU A 247 -25.29 5.70 22.81
N THR A 248 -26.22 5.53 21.87
CA THR A 248 -27.46 4.77 22.10
C THR A 248 -27.26 3.34 21.60
N SER A 249 -27.33 2.37 22.51
CA SER A 249 -27.19 0.94 22.17
C SER A 249 -28.31 0.16 22.84
N GLU A 250 -29.21 -0.39 22.04
CA GLU A 250 -30.30 -1.26 22.51
C GLU A 250 -29.75 -2.54 23.17
N LEU A 251 -28.57 -3.00 22.73
CA LEU A 251 -27.89 -4.17 23.28
C LEU A 251 -27.50 -4.00 24.75
N LYS A 252 -27.21 -2.76 25.20
CA LYS A 252 -26.90 -2.50 26.61
C LYS A 252 -28.07 -2.90 27.51
N ASN A 253 -29.28 -2.49 27.16
CA ASN A 253 -30.49 -2.81 27.92
C ASN A 253 -30.81 -4.29 27.81
N TYR A 254 -30.73 -4.85 26.60
CA TYR A 254 -30.94 -6.28 26.39
C TYR A 254 -30.06 -7.15 27.28
N PHE A 255 -28.74 -6.91 27.33
CA PHE A 255 -27.85 -7.70 28.17
C PHE A 255 -28.09 -7.47 29.66
N ALA A 256 -28.38 -6.24 30.08
CA ALA A 256 -28.69 -5.96 31.49
C ALA A 256 -29.94 -6.70 31.98
N GLU A 257 -31.00 -6.72 31.16
CA GLU A 257 -32.26 -7.38 31.49
C GLU A 257 -32.19 -8.90 31.36
N ASN A 258 -31.40 -9.42 30.42
CA ASN A 258 -31.41 -10.85 30.08
C ASN A 258 -30.27 -11.68 30.67
N SER A 259 -29.23 -11.06 31.24
CA SER A 259 -28.08 -11.82 31.79
C SER A 259 -28.46 -12.76 32.93
N LEU A 260 -29.35 -12.33 33.83
CA LEU A 260 -29.83 -13.18 34.92
C LEU A 260 -30.89 -14.21 34.45
N PRO A 261 -31.97 -13.84 33.73
CA PRO A 261 -33.01 -14.82 33.38
C PRO A 261 -32.55 -15.84 32.32
N LEU A 262 -31.74 -15.43 31.33
CA LEU A 262 -31.28 -16.33 30.27
C LEU A 262 -29.91 -16.96 30.59
N GLY A 263 -28.93 -16.13 30.96
CA GLY A 263 -27.56 -16.57 31.24
C GLY A 263 -27.32 -17.05 32.68
N LYS A 264 -28.32 -16.94 33.56
CA LYS A 264 -28.27 -17.42 34.96
C LYS A 264 -27.11 -16.86 35.79
N GLY A 265 -26.53 -15.73 35.38
CA GLY A 265 -25.39 -15.10 36.04
C GLY A 265 -25.66 -13.65 36.44
N LYS A 266 -25.08 -13.24 37.58
CA LYS A 266 -25.17 -11.85 38.07
C LYS A 266 -24.08 -10.95 37.49
N ASN A 267 -22.94 -11.52 37.10
CA ASN A 267 -21.89 -10.78 36.42
C ASN A 267 -22.24 -10.70 34.93
N ILE A 268 -22.81 -9.57 34.52
CA ILE A 268 -23.23 -9.30 33.14
C ILE A 268 -22.07 -9.47 32.17
N VAL A 269 -20.86 -9.00 32.51
CA VAL A 269 -19.69 -9.11 31.62
C VAL A 269 -19.34 -10.57 31.37
N ASN A 270 -19.25 -11.38 32.44
CA ASN A 270 -18.96 -12.81 32.31
C ASN A 270 -20.04 -13.56 31.53
N VAL A 271 -21.32 -13.24 31.76
CA VAL A 271 -22.43 -13.86 31.01
C VAL A 271 -22.38 -13.48 29.53
N ILE A 272 -22.05 -12.24 29.19
CA ILE A 272 -21.86 -11.84 27.79
C ILE A 272 -20.75 -12.68 27.15
N LEU A 273 -19.61 -12.84 27.82
CA LEU A 273 -18.44 -13.53 27.28
C LEU A 273 -18.66 -15.04 27.11
N VAL A 274 -19.32 -15.69 28.07
CA VAL A 274 -19.40 -17.16 28.11
C VAL A 274 -20.70 -17.71 27.53
N ASP A 275 -21.80 -16.95 27.58
CA ASP A 275 -23.11 -17.41 27.07
C ASP A 275 -23.51 -16.68 25.79
N PHE A 276 -23.71 -15.35 25.83
CA PHE A 276 -24.26 -14.63 24.68
C PHE A 276 -23.28 -14.50 23.51
N ARG A 277 -21.98 -14.37 23.80
CA ARG A 277 -20.89 -14.23 22.82
C ARG A 277 -19.80 -15.28 23.02
N ALA A 278 -20.22 -16.49 23.39
CA ALA A 278 -19.36 -17.65 23.64
C ALA A 278 -18.40 -17.98 22.47
N LEU A 279 -18.80 -17.68 21.23
CA LEU A 279 -17.96 -17.92 20.05
C LEU A 279 -16.71 -17.04 20.03
N ASP A 280 -16.81 -15.80 20.53
CA ASP A 280 -15.66 -14.89 20.58
C ASP A 280 -14.64 -15.39 21.60
N THR A 281 -15.10 -15.84 22.78
CA THR A 281 -14.20 -16.42 23.80
C THR A 281 -13.59 -17.76 23.37
N MET A 282 -14.35 -18.62 22.68
CA MET A 282 -13.80 -19.83 22.06
C MET A 282 -12.70 -19.47 21.04
N GLY A 283 -12.91 -18.43 20.24
CA GLY A 283 -11.95 -17.91 19.28
C GLY A 283 -10.67 -17.42 19.96
N GLU A 284 -10.80 -16.59 20.99
CA GLU A 284 -9.66 -16.06 21.77
C GLU A 284 -8.82 -17.18 22.41
N ILE A 285 -9.46 -18.16 23.07
CA ILE A 285 -8.77 -19.31 23.66
C ILE A 285 -8.05 -20.12 22.60
N THR A 286 -8.67 -20.31 21.43
CA THR A 286 -8.05 -21.01 20.29
C THR A 286 -6.80 -20.27 19.79
N VAL A 287 -6.86 -18.95 19.66
CA VAL A 287 -5.70 -18.12 19.26
C VAL A 287 -4.58 -18.21 20.29
N LEU A 288 -4.89 -18.15 21.59
CA LEU A 288 -3.91 -18.30 22.66
C LEU A 288 -3.26 -19.68 22.66
N ALA A 289 -4.05 -20.74 22.44
CA ALA A 289 -3.54 -22.10 22.33
C ALA A 289 -2.59 -22.26 21.13
N ILE A 290 -2.96 -21.73 19.96
CA ILE A 290 -2.11 -21.74 18.76
C ILE A 290 -0.83 -20.94 19.00
N ALA A 291 -0.91 -19.77 19.63
CA ALA A 291 0.26 -18.96 19.96
C ALA A 291 1.21 -19.72 20.91
N ALA A 292 0.68 -20.37 21.95
CA ALA A 292 1.47 -21.18 22.88
C ALA A 292 2.16 -22.36 22.18
N ILE A 293 1.44 -23.09 21.31
CA ILE A 293 2.00 -24.18 20.49
C ILE A 293 3.09 -23.64 19.55
N GLY A 294 2.86 -22.49 18.91
CA GLY A 294 3.83 -21.84 18.02
C GLY A 294 5.12 -21.44 18.74
N VAL A 295 5.02 -20.83 19.92
CA VAL A 295 6.17 -20.50 20.77
C VAL A 295 6.92 -21.77 21.18
N PHE A 296 6.20 -22.81 21.61
CA PHE A 296 6.81 -24.09 21.97
C PHE A 296 7.54 -24.73 20.77
N ALA A 297 6.93 -24.72 19.59
CA ALA A 297 7.53 -25.23 18.37
C ALA A 297 8.81 -24.46 18.00
N LEU A 298 8.79 -23.12 18.05
CA LEU A 298 9.99 -22.29 17.78
C LEU A 298 11.13 -22.54 18.76
N LEU A 299 10.81 -22.77 20.04
CA LEU A 299 11.83 -23.07 21.05
C LEU A 299 12.43 -24.47 20.87
N LYS A 300 11.64 -25.45 20.44
CA LYS A 300 12.07 -26.86 20.31
C LYS A 300 12.70 -27.18 18.95
N LEU A 301 12.22 -26.57 17.86
CA LEU A 301 12.67 -26.82 16.48
C LEU A 301 13.92 -26.04 16.09
N ARG A 302 14.68 -25.49 17.05
CA ARG A 302 15.93 -24.80 16.77
C ARG A 302 16.94 -25.78 16.18
N LYS A 303 17.06 -25.80 14.84
CA LYS A 303 18.10 -26.53 14.10
C LYS A 303 19.43 -26.15 14.75
N LYS A 304 20.18 -27.14 15.24
CA LYS A 304 21.57 -26.92 15.69
C LYS A 304 22.27 -26.18 14.56
N GLU A 305 22.71 -24.95 14.81
CA GLU A 305 23.69 -24.32 13.94
C GLU A 305 24.90 -25.27 13.95
N GLU A 306 25.12 -25.93 12.81
CA GLU A 306 26.40 -26.56 12.54
C GLU A 306 27.43 -25.43 12.63
N LYS A 307 28.23 -25.49 13.69
CA LYS A 307 29.43 -24.68 13.81
C LYS A 307 30.37 -25.15 12.70
N GLU A 308 30.43 -24.40 11.61
CA GLU A 308 31.64 -24.35 10.77
C GLU A 308 32.76 -23.62 11.52
#